data_AF-A0A2D9YH82-F1
#
_entry.id   AF-A0A2D9YH82-F1
#
_cell.length_a   1.000
_cell.length_b   1.000
_cell.length_c   1.000
_cell.angle_alpha   90.00
_cell.angle_beta   90.00
_cell.angle_gamma   90.00
#
_symmetry.space_group_name_H-M   'P 1'
#
loop_
_entity.id
_entity.type
_entity.pdbx_description
1 polymer ?
#
loop_
_entity_poly.entity_id
_entity_poly.type
_entity_poly.pdbx_seq_one_letter_code
_entity_poly.pdbx_strand_id
1 'polypeptide(L)'
;MKKILLLTFLVLFMASKFIYAEENSDALVSDIEDKVVEITSNFNGSELFIFGSREMNDNITEGIKSGIIIEVIATAKTRKIRKKERKFGIWVNDDEKVLEGVPDFYYINSSENIEELLSEDEINNNDIGIINHLAKNNNDVNSDFINALIRIKKRKNLYQFKEGELEFKNDILFSTKVTLPNNIGEGFYVIKTHLTDGTNVTSVDKQLLVVKKIGLGNFLFEMAHKTPLIYGIFSILVALFAGWAASETFRRLRG
;
A
#
# COMPACT_ATOMS: atom_id res chain seq x y z
N MET A 1 -26.30 -25.64 54.05
CA MET A 1 -26.60 -24.77 52.89
C MET A 1 -25.49 -23.76 52.57
N LYS A 2 -25.00 -22.96 53.54
CA LYS A 2 -23.92 -21.96 53.29
C LYS A 2 -22.60 -22.52 52.72
N LYS A 3 -22.18 -23.73 53.12
CA LYS A 3 -20.96 -24.39 52.61
C LYS A 3 -21.05 -24.83 51.15
N ILE A 4 -22.24 -25.25 50.70
CA ILE A 4 -22.48 -25.62 49.30
C ILE A 4 -22.47 -24.37 48.41
N LEU A 5 -23.09 -23.28 48.86
CA LEU A 5 -23.11 -22.00 48.13
C LEU A 5 -21.69 -21.43 47.92
N LEU A 6 -20.81 -21.57 48.92
CA LEU A 6 -19.42 -21.11 48.84
C LEU A 6 -18.59 -21.98 47.87
N LEU A 7 -18.84 -23.29 47.84
CA LEU A 7 -18.17 -24.21 46.91
C LEU A 7 -18.57 -23.92 45.45
N THR A 8 -19.85 -23.64 45.19
CA THR A 8 -20.30 -23.26 43.84
C THR A 8 -19.70 -21.92 43.40
N PHE A 9 -19.59 -20.95 44.31
CA PHE A 9 -18.98 -19.66 43.99
C PHE A 9 -17.48 -19.77 43.67
N LEU A 10 -16.76 -20.65 44.38
CA LEU A 10 -15.34 -20.91 44.14
C LEU A 10 -15.12 -21.61 42.78
N VAL A 11 -15.98 -22.56 42.41
CA VAL A 11 -15.91 -23.23 41.10
C VAL A 11 -16.23 -22.26 39.97
N LEU A 12 -17.19 -21.35 40.15
CA LEU A 12 -17.54 -20.33 39.15
C LEU A 12 -16.42 -19.29 38.96
N PHE A 13 -15.71 -18.95 40.04
CA PHE A 13 -14.55 -18.04 39.99
C PHE A 13 -13.29 -18.69 39.40
N MET A 14 -13.21 -20.02 39.45
CA MET A 14 -12.11 -20.79 38.84
C MET A 14 -12.40 -21.08 37.36
N ALA A 15 -13.66 -21.27 36.99
CA ALA A 15 -14.11 -21.41 35.59
C ALA A 15 -14.00 -20.09 34.80
N SER A 16 -14.19 -18.93 35.44
CA SER A 16 -13.98 -17.63 34.78
C SER A 16 -12.52 -17.36 34.42
N LYS A 17 -11.55 -18.01 35.11
CA LYS A 17 -10.12 -17.92 34.76
C LYS A 17 -9.68 -18.84 33.63
N PHE A 18 -10.49 -19.82 33.25
CA PHE A 18 -10.23 -20.65 32.05
C PHE A 18 -10.80 -20.02 30.77
N ILE A 19 -11.55 -18.93 30.90
CA ILE A 19 -12.01 -18.06 29.80
C ILE A 19 -11.13 -16.80 29.80
N TYR A 20 -9.82 -16.97 29.87
CA TYR A 20 -8.92 -15.97 29.32
C TYR A 20 -8.48 -16.52 27.98
N ALA A 21 -8.84 -15.77 26.94
CA ALA A 21 -8.67 -16.11 25.55
C ALA A 21 -7.29 -16.70 25.27
N GLU A 22 -7.28 -17.72 24.43
CA GLU A 22 -6.14 -18.02 23.58
C GLU A 22 -5.93 -16.76 22.73
N GLU A 23 -5.07 -15.87 23.22
CA GLU A 23 -4.52 -14.76 22.47
C GLU A 23 -3.71 -15.42 21.35
N ASN A 24 -4.35 -15.61 20.19
CA ASN A 24 -3.63 -15.83 18.94
C ASN A 24 -2.76 -14.58 18.74
N SER A 25 -1.57 -14.59 19.34
CA SER A 25 -0.53 -13.65 18.96
C SER A 25 -0.23 -13.94 17.51
N ASP A 26 -0.62 -13.03 16.62
CA ASP A 26 -0.24 -13.14 15.21
C ASP A 26 1.28 -13.27 15.16
N ALA A 27 1.79 -14.41 14.64
CA ALA A 27 3.22 -14.69 14.49
C ALA A 27 3.94 -13.66 13.60
N LEU A 28 3.18 -12.77 12.97
CA LEU A 28 3.61 -11.66 12.15
C LEU A 28 2.72 -10.45 12.44
N VAL A 29 3.33 -9.32 12.78
CA VAL A 29 2.63 -8.03 12.88
C VAL A 29 3.41 -7.00 12.07
N SER A 30 2.72 -6.25 11.20
CA SER A 30 3.32 -5.13 10.47
C SER A 30 2.45 -3.89 10.56
N ASP A 31 3.07 -2.72 10.47
CA ASP A 31 2.38 -1.43 10.39
C ASP A 31 3.11 -0.51 9.41
N ILE A 32 2.46 0.60 9.06
CA ILE A 32 2.99 1.63 8.18
C ILE A 32 3.03 2.97 8.92
N GLU A 33 4.07 3.76 8.65
CA GLU A 33 4.23 5.06 9.30
C GLU A 33 3.04 5.99 9.02
N ASP A 34 2.68 6.17 7.74
CA ASP A 34 1.57 7.00 7.33
C ASP A 34 0.48 6.18 6.65
N LYS A 35 -0.76 6.30 7.14
CA LYS A 35 -1.93 5.69 6.50
C LYS A 35 -2.48 6.52 5.34
N VAL A 36 -1.99 7.75 5.17
CA VAL A 36 -2.45 8.68 4.14
C VAL A 36 -1.27 9.40 3.49
N VAL A 37 -1.18 9.31 2.16
CA VAL A 37 -0.24 10.09 1.35
C VAL A 37 -1.02 11.11 0.53
N GLU A 38 -0.61 12.36 0.61
CA GLU A 38 -1.30 13.49 0.01
C GLU A 38 -0.56 14.00 -1.24
N ILE A 39 -1.22 13.96 -2.40
CA ILE A 39 -0.68 14.43 -3.68
C ILE A 39 -1.12 15.89 -3.90
N THR A 40 -0.22 16.83 -3.65
CA THR A 40 -0.40 18.26 -3.96
C THR A 40 -0.07 18.57 -5.44
N SER A 41 -0.38 19.79 -5.89
CA SER A 41 0.01 20.27 -7.22
C SER A 41 1.54 20.31 -7.45
N ASN A 42 2.34 20.26 -6.39
CA ASN A 42 3.81 20.22 -6.41
C ASN A 42 4.39 18.90 -5.87
N PHE A 43 3.59 17.82 -5.87
CA PHE A 43 4.01 16.51 -5.38
C PHE A 43 5.21 15.97 -6.16
N ASN A 44 6.31 15.66 -5.47
CA ASN A 44 7.57 15.18 -6.05
C ASN A 44 7.92 13.73 -5.67
N GLY A 45 6.95 13.01 -5.13
CA GLY A 45 7.15 11.69 -4.53
C GLY A 45 7.17 11.76 -3.00
N SER A 46 7.10 10.59 -2.38
CA SER A 46 7.18 10.41 -0.93
C SER A 46 7.83 9.07 -0.59
N GLU A 47 8.20 8.87 0.67
CA GLU A 47 8.66 7.57 1.15
C GLU A 47 7.59 6.98 2.07
N LEU A 48 7.37 5.68 1.96
CA LEU A 48 6.51 4.91 2.86
C LEU A 48 7.42 3.95 3.64
N PHE A 49 7.46 4.12 4.96
CA PHE A 49 8.14 3.18 5.85
C PHE A 49 7.16 2.10 6.28
N ILE A 50 7.57 0.85 6.08
CA ILE A 50 6.86 -0.34 6.51
C ILE A 50 7.77 -1.04 7.51
N PHE A 51 7.24 -1.40 8.67
CA PHE A 51 7.98 -2.06 9.72
C PHE A 51 7.12 -3.12 10.39
N GLY A 52 7.77 -4.05 11.06
CA GLY A 52 7.06 -5.08 11.78
C GLY A 52 7.98 -5.99 12.55
N SER A 53 7.36 -6.99 13.16
CA SER A 53 8.03 -8.05 13.90
C SER A 53 7.43 -9.39 13.55
N ARG A 54 8.27 -10.41 13.53
CA ARG A 54 7.83 -11.81 13.55
C ARG A 54 8.16 -12.44 14.90
N GLU A 55 7.40 -13.46 15.27
CA GLU A 55 7.73 -14.28 16.43
C GLU A 55 9.00 -15.09 16.14
N MET A 56 9.88 -15.17 17.14
CA MET A 56 11.04 -16.05 17.08
C MET A 56 10.55 -17.49 17.33
N ASN A 57 10.51 -18.32 16.29
CA ASN A 57 10.17 -19.72 16.49
C ASN A 57 11.41 -20.46 17.02
N ASP A 58 11.38 -20.89 18.28
CA ASP A 58 12.45 -21.70 18.88
C ASP A 58 12.62 -23.07 18.18
N ASN A 59 11.67 -23.45 17.32
CA ASN A 59 11.72 -24.64 16.47
C ASN A 59 12.26 -24.37 15.07
N ILE A 60 13.06 -23.31 14.84
CA ILE A 60 13.90 -23.22 13.64
C ILE A 60 14.76 -24.48 13.62
N THR A 61 14.28 -25.49 12.91
CA THR A 61 15.01 -26.71 12.66
C THR A 61 16.23 -26.27 11.87
N GLU A 62 17.42 -26.56 12.38
CA GLU A 62 18.69 -26.16 11.75
C GLU A 62 18.62 -26.40 10.23
N GLY A 63 18.53 -25.30 9.46
CA GLY A 63 18.45 -25.34 7.99
C GLY A 63 17.15 -24.84 7.34
N ILE A 64 16.05 -24.66 8.09
CA ILE A 64 14.82 -24.06 7.52
C ILE A 64 14.92 -22.54 7.57
N LYS A 65 14.98 -21.89 6.39
CA LYS A 65 14.99 -20.43 6.28
C LYS A 65 13.57 -19.89 6.50
N SER A 66 13.36 -19.11 7.56
CA SER A 66 12.17 -18.25 7.66
C SER A 66 12.46 -16.90 7.01
N GLY A 67 11.52 -16.41 6.20
CA GLY A 67 11.65 -15.15 5.48
C GLY A 67 10.44 -14.24 5.63
N ILE A 68 10.60 -13.02 5.14
CA ILE A 68 9.52 -12.04 5.03
C ILE A 68 9.47 -11.57 3.58
N ILE A 69 8.26 -11.47 3.03
CA ILE A 69 7.99 -10.88 1.71
C ILE A 69 6.97 -9.76 1.89
N ILE A 70 7.28 -8.57 1.38
CA ILE A 70 6.42 -7.39 1.47
C ILE A 70 6.03 -6.96 0.06
N GLU A 71 4.74 -6.91 -0.23
CA GLU A 71 4.17 -6.37 -1.45
C GLU A 71 3.40 -5.08 -1.19
N VAL A 72 3.57 -4.05 -2.02
CA VAL A 72 2.70 -2.87 -2.04
C VAL A 72 2.00 -2.80 -3.39
N ILE A 73 0.69 -2.96 -3.37
CA ILE A 73 -0.13 -3.13 -4.56
C ILE A 73 -1.15 -2.01 -4.63
N ALA A 74 -1.03 -1.13 -5.61
CA ALA A 74 -2.07 -0.13 -5.86
C ALA A 74 -3.30 -0.76 -6.49
N THR A 75 -4.44 -0.08 -6.29
CA THR A 75 -5.72 -0.43 -6.89
C THR A 75 -5.56 -0.75 -8.38
N ALA A 76 -5.95 -1.98 -8.72
CA ALA A 76 -5.87 -2.48 -10.07
C ALA A 76 -6.88 -1.79 -11.00
N LYS A 77 -6.49 -1.53 -12.25
CA LYS A 77 -7.32 -0.87 -13.25
C LYS A 77 -7.18 -1.58 -14.59
N THR A 78 -8.24 -1.57 -15.38
CA THR A 78 -8.18 -2.02 -16.77
C THR A 78 -7.32 -1.04 -17.59
N ARG A 79 -6.40 -1.58 -18.39
CA ARG A 79 -5.44 -0.81 -19.19
C ARG A 79 -5.39 -1.37 -20.60
N LYS A 80 -5.45 -0.48 -21.57
CA LYS A 80 -5.32 -0.81 -22.98
C LYS A 80 -3.87 -0.60 -23.42
N ILE A 81 -3.25 -1.66 -23.93
CA ILE A 81 -1.86 -1.65 -24.40
C ILE A 81 -1.85 -1.80 -25.91
N ARG A 82 -0.97 -1.02 -26.55
CA ARG A 82 -0.77 -1.05 -28.01
C ARG A 82 0.68 -1.35 -28.33
N LYS A 83 0.89 -2.28 -29.26
CA LYS A 83 2.19 -2.57 -29.84
C LYS A 83 2.43 -1.61 -31.00
N LYS A 84 3.50 -0.82 -30.91
CA LYS A 84 3.98 -0.02 -32.04
C LYS A 84 4.89 -0.88 -32.90
N GLU A 85 4.58 -0.97 -34.18
CA GLU A 85 5.43 -1.64 -35.16
C GLU A 85 5.90 -0.62 -36.20
N ARG A 86 7.08 -0.85 -36.78
CA ARG A 86 7.61 -0.01 -37.84
C ARG A 86 7.31 -0.65 -39.19
N LYS A 87 6.31 -0.12 -39.90
CA LYS A 87 5.95 -0.53 -41.26
C LYS A 87 6.30 0.59 -42.23
N PHE A 88 6.99 0.29 -43.31
CA PHE A 88 7.38 1.27 -44.35
C PHE A 88 8.06 2.54 -43.80
N GLY A 89 8.92 2.40 -42.78
CA GLY A 89 9.68 3.51 -42.20
C GLY A 89 8.94 4.36 -41.16
N ILE A 90 7.61 4.21 -41.02
CA ILE A 90 6.76 4.93 -40.05
C ILE A 90 6.34 4.02 -38.88
N TRP A 91 6.10 4.63 -37.71
CA TRP A 91 5.58 3.91 -36.54
C TRP A 91 4.06 3.85 -36.62
N VAL A 92 3.51 2.65 -36.74
CA VAL A 92 2.06 2.41 -36.73
C VAL A 92 1.67 1.64 -35.47
N ASN A 93 0.48 1.92 -34.95
CA ASN A 93 -0.13 1.09 -33.91
C ASN A 93 -0.71 -0.14 -34.62
N ASP A 94 -0.19 -1.32 -34.31
CA ASP A 94 -0.58 -2.56 -35.00
C ASP A 94 -1.60 -3.32 -34.16
N ASP A 95 -1.13 -3.97 -33.10
CA ASP A 95 -1.98 -4.75 -32.20
C ASP A 95 -2.38 -3.98 -30.94
N GLU A 96 -3.64 -4.17 -30.53
CA GLU A 96 -4.21 -3.65 -29.29
C GLU A 96 -4.71 -4.81 -28.42
N LYS A 97 -4.35 -4.79 -27.14
CA LYS A 97 -4.86 -5.72 -26.13
C LYS A 97 -5.34 -4.95 -24.91
N VAL A 98 -6.43 -5.42 -24.32
CA VAL A 98 -6.94 -4.91 -23.05
C VAL A 98 -6.44 -5.85 -21.96
N LEU A 99 -5.74 -5.28 -20.98
CA LEU A 99 -5.33 -5.98 -19.78
C LEU A 99 -6.22 -5.56 -18.62
N GLU A 100 -6.79 -6.54 -17.93
CA GLU A 100 -7.55 -6.35 -16.70
C GLU A 100 -6.65 -6.53 -15.48
N GLY A 101 -7.05 -5.96 -14.34
CA GLY A 101 -6.33 -6.17 -13.09
C GLY A 101 -4.92 -5.58 -13.04
N VAL A 102 -4.59 -4.55 -13.84
CA VAL A 102 -3.24 -3.96 -13.86
C VAL A 102 -3.05 -3.00 -12.68
N PRO A 103 -2.16 -3.29 -11.70
CA PRO A 103 -1.86 -2.37 -10.60
C PRO A 103 -1.23 -1.09 -11.14
N ASP A 104 -1.64 0.07 -10.62
CA ASP A 104 -1.04 1.34 -11.03
C ASP A 104 0.41 1.48 -10.56
N PHE A 105 0.71 0.92 -9.39
CA PHE A 105 2.00 0.83 -8.73
C PHE A 105 2.13 -0.58 -8.12
N TYR A 106 3.34 -1.13 -8.14
CA TYR A 106 3.67 -2.42 -7.56
C TYR A 106 5.09 -2.35 -7.00
N TYR A 107 5.27 -2.82 -5.77
CA TYR A 107 6.56 -2.95 -5.14
C TYR A 107 6.62 -4.32 -4.47
N ILE A 108 7.76 -4.98 -4.58
CA ILE A 108 8.05 -6.21 -3.82
C ILE A 108 9.46 -6.16 -3.25
N ASN A 109 9.60 -6.51 -1.97
CA ASN A 109 10.86 -6.71 -1.27
C ASN A 109 10.77 -8.02 -0.45
N SER A 110 11.89 -8.70 -0.28
CA SER A 110 11.97 -9.95 0.46
C SER A 110 13.30 -10.08 1.18
N SER A 111 13.33 -10.92 2.23
CA SER A 111 14.55 -11.25 2.97
C SER A 111 15.61 -11.95 2.13
N GLU A 112 15.18 -12.78 1.19
CA GLU A 112 16.00 -13.57 0.27
C GLU A 112 15.30 -13.64 -1.08
N ASN A 113 15.90 -14.31 -2.07
CA ASN A 113 15.20 -14.58 -3.33
C ASN A 113 13.88 -15.32 -3.08
N ILE A 114 12.79 -14.91 -3.75
CA ILE A 114 11.45 -15.47 -3.51
C ILE A 114 11.42 -16.97 -3.83
N GLU A 115 12.17 -17.43 -4.83
CA GLU A 115 12.27 -18.85 -5.22
C GLU A 115 13.00 -19.70 -4.16
N GLU A 116 13.76 -19.07 -3.25
CA GLU A 116 14.35 -19.74 -2.08
C GLU A 116 13.41 -19.80 -0.87
N LEU A 117 12.42 -18.89 -0.81
CA LEU A 117 11.51 -18.74 0.32
C LEU A 117 10.17 -19.47 0.13
N LEU A 118 9.78 -19.76 -1.12
CA LEU A 118 8.47 -20.32 -1.43
C LEU A 118 8.55 -21.32 -2.59
N SER A 119 7.68 -22.34 -2.52
CA SER A 119 7.41 -23.21 -3.67
C SER A 119 6.59 -22.47 -4.74
N GLU A 120 6.69 -22.88 -6.01
CA GLU A 120 5.88 -22.30 -7.09
C GLU A 120 4.38 -22.34 -6.80
N ASP A 121 3.91 -23.43 -6.19
CA ASP A 121 2.51 -23.59 -5.78
C ASP A 121 2.10 -22.53 -4.76
N GLU A 122 2.95 -22.24 -3.78
CA GLU A 122 2.70 -21.23 -2.75
C GLU A 122 2.75 -19.81 -3.31
N ILE A 123 3.68 -19.53 -4.24
CA ILE A 123 3.74 -18.24 -4.95
C ILE A 123 2.44 -18.01 -5.72
N ASN A 124 1.90 -19.04 -6.39
CA ASN A 124 0.65 -18.97 -7.15
C ASN A 124 -0.57 -18.86 -6.24
N ASN A 125 -0.66 -19.68 -5.19
CA ASN A 125 -1.79 -19.71 -4.26
C ASN A 125 -1.97 -18.38 -3.51
N ASN A 126 -0.86 -17.70 -3.20
CA ASN A 126 -0.87 -16.43 -2.49
C ASN A 126 -0.88 -15.19 -3.42
N ASP A 127 -0.97 -15.40 -4.74
CA ASP A 127 -0.87 -14.37 -5.78
C ASP A 127 0.40 -13.49 -5.62
N ILE A 128 1.54 -14.05 -5.17
CA ILE A 128 2.78 -13.30 -4.95
C ILE A 128 3.45 -13.03 -6.29
N GLY A 129 3.86 -11.79 -6.52
CA GLY A 129 4.53 -11.38 -7.76
C GLY A 129 3.60 -10.70 -8.76
N ILE A 130 4.12 -9.68 -9.45
CA ILE A 130 3.35 -8.93 -10.45
C ILE A 130 2.82 -9.81 -11.60
N ILE A 131 3.56 -10.86 -11.97
CA ILE A 131 3.16 -11.76 -13.05
C ILE A 131 1.88 -12.50 -12.67
N ASN A 132 1.78 -12.98 -11.42
CA ASN A 132 0.61 -13.68 -10.92
C ASN A 132 -0.61 -12.78 -10.82
N HIS A 133 -0.43 -11.54 -10.35
CA HIS A 133 -1.49 -10.53 -10.37
C HIS A 133 -2.04 -10.25 -11.78
N LEU A 134 -1.18 -10.22 -12.78
CA LEU A 134 -1.58 -9.95 -14.17
C LEU A 134 -2.14 -11.20 -14.85
N ALA A 135 -1.57 -12.39 -14.62
CA ALA A 135 -2.00 -13.63 -15.26
C ALA A 135 -3.45 -13.99 -14.88
N LYS A 136 -3.84 -13.77 -13.62
CA LYS A 136 -5.16 -14.11 -13.07
C LYS A 136 -6.35 -13.71 -13.94
N ASN A 137 -6.27 -12.54 -14.59
CA ASN A 137 -7.35 -11.99 -15.41
C ASN A 137 -7.02 -11.92 -16.91
N ASN A 138 -5.84 -12.39 -17.35
CA ASN A 138 -5.33 -12.18 -18.72
C ASN A 138 -4.70 -13.45 -19.32
N ASN A 139 -5.27 -14.62 -19.05
CA ASN A 139 -4.75 -15.92 -19.50
C ASN A 139 -4.68 -16.06 -21.04
N ASP A 140 -5.47 -15.30 -21.78
CA ASP A 140 -5.53 -15.29 -23.25
C ASP A 140 -4.55 -14.27 -23.88
N VAL A 141 -3.85 -13.49 -23.06
CA VAL A 141 -2.94 -12.44 -23.52
C VAL A 141 -1.52 -12.96 -23.61
N ASN A 142 -0.89 -12.76 -24.76
CA ASN A 142 0.51 -13.14 -24.99
C ASN A 142 1.44 -12.45 -23.97
N SER A 143 2.34 -13.22 -23.37
CA SER A 143 3.34 -12.79 -22.39
C SER A 143 4.20 -11.62 -22.86
N ASP A 144 4.41 -11.45 -24.17
CA ASP A 144 5.10 -10.30 -24.75
C ASP A 144 4.46 -8.95 -24.36
N PHE A 145 3.13 -8.89 -24.30
CA PHE A 145 2.40 -7.67 -23.90
C PHE A 145 2.56 -7.40 -22.40
N ILE A 146 2.52 -8.44 -21.58
CA ILE A 146 2.71 -8.36 -20.13
C ILE A 146 4.15 -7.91 -19.82
N ASN A 147 5.15 -8.53 -20.44
CA ASN A 147 6.56 -8.17 -20.30
C ASN A 147 6.83 -6.73 -20.77
N ALA A 148 6.20 -6.31 -21.87
CA ALA A 148 6.30 -4.93 -22.34
C ALA A 148 5.68 -3.93 -21.35
N LEU A 149 4.54 -4.26 -20.74
CA LEU A 149 3.91 -3.45 -19.69
C LEU A 149 4.84 -3.30 -18.48
N ILE A 150 5.32 -4.43 -17.95
CA ILE A 150 6.20 -4.46 -16.77
C ILE A 150 7.44 -3.61 -17.05
N ARG A 151 8.06 -3.76 -18.23
CA ARG A 151 9.21 -2.95 -18.65
C ARG A 151 8.89 -1.45 -18.70
N ILE A 152 7.73 -1.06 -19.20
CA ILE A 152 7.32 0.36 -19.24
C ILE A 152 7.10 0.91 -17.82
N LYS A 153 6.43 0.16 -16.96
CA LYS A 153 6.16 0.54 -15.57
C LYS A 153 7.44 0.59 -14.73
N LYS A 154 8.37 -0.34 -14.92
CA LYS A 154 9.71 -0.35 -14.30
C LYS A 154 10.51 0.90 -14.69
N ARG A 155 10.53 1.27 -15.98
CA ARG A 155 11.19 2.53 -16.44
C ARG A 155 10.59 3.81 -15.84
N LYS A 156 9.32 3.76 -15.41
CA LYS A 156 8.63 4.87 -14.74
C LYS A 156 8.77 4.83 -13.21
N ASN A 157 9.54 3.89 -12.66
CA ASN A 157 9.64 3.59 -11.22
C ASN A 157 8.31 3.23 -10.54
N LEU A 158 7.30 2.84 -11.33
CA LEU A 158 6.00 2.42 -10.80
C LEU A 158 6.03 0.96 -10.36
N TYR A 159 6.86 0.12 -11.01
CA TYR A 159 7.10 -1.27 -10.63
C TYR A 159 8.54 -1.41 -10.13
N GLN A 160 8.69 -1.83 -8.88
CA GLN A 160 9.96 -1.91 -8.17
C GLN A 160 10.13 -3.33 -7.60
N PHE A 161 11.31 -3.92 -7.82
CA PHE A 161 11.63 -5.28 -7.40
C PHE A 161 12.93 -5.22 -6.62
N LYS A 162 12.88 -5.63 -5.36
CA LYS A 162 13.90 -5.38 -4.34
C LYS A 162 14.25 -6.62 -3.53
N GLU A 163 14.11 -7.79 -4.15
CA GLU A 163 14.40 -9.07 -3.50
C GLU A 163 15.79 -9.10 -2.86
N GLY A 164 15.87 -9.59 -1.61
CA GLY A 164 17.10 -9.65 -0.83
C GLY A 164 17.56 -8.31 -0.23
N GLU A 165 16.78 -7.23 -0.34
CA GLU A 165 17.10 -5.91 0.23
C GLU A 165 16.31 -5.60 1.51
N LEU A 166 15.66 -6.59 2.14
CA LEU A 166 14.91 -6.37 3.38
C LEU A 166 15.83 -6.30 4.60
N GLU A 167 15.73 -5.22 5.37
CA GLU A 167 16.57 -5.02 6.55
C GLU A 167 15.99 -5.76 7.76
N PHE A 168 16.82 -6.55 8.44
CA PHE A 168 16.49 -7.20 9.71
C PHE A 168 17.29 -6.66 10.87
N LYS A 169 16.66 -6.64 12.04
CA LYS A 169 17.32 -6.38 13.32
C LYS A 169 17.01 -7.51 14.30
N ASN A 170 18.07 -8.19 14.73
CA ASN A 170 18.02 -9.34 15.64
C ASN A 170 17.10 -10.46 15.15
N ASP A 171 16.97 -10.65 13.82
CA ASP A 171 16.13 -11.67 13.16
C ASP A 171 14.63 -11.64 13.52
N ILE A 172 14.18 -10.64 14.28
CA ILE A 172 12.82 -10.49 14.79
C ILE A 172 12.14 -9.28 14.13
N LEU A 173 12.83 -8.14 14.11
CA LEU A 173 12.31 -6.90 13.56
C LEU A 173 12.72 -6.76 12.10
N PHE A 174 11.80 -6.33 11.26
CA PHE A 174 12.08 -5.99 9.87
C PHE A 174 11.58 -4.59 9.53
N SER A 175 12.25 -3.96 8.58
CA SER A 175 11.81 -2.68 8.02
C SER A 175 12.18 -2.56 6.56
N THR A 176 11.34 -1.87 5.80
CA THR A 176 11.63 -1.50 4.41
C THR A 176 11.14 -0.09 4.10
N LYS A 177 11.83 0.55 3.16
CA LYS A 177 11.46 1.85 2.62
C LYS A 177 10.95 1.67 1.20
N VAL A 178 9.74 2.16 0.95
CA VAL A 178 9.11 2.14 -0.36
C VAL A 178 9.10 3.55 -0.93
N THR A 179 9.82 3.76 -2.03
CA THR A 179 9.85 5.05 -2.70
C THR A 179 8.62 5.20 -3.60
N LEU A 180 7.71 6.11 -3.26
CA LEU A 180 6.55 6.46 -4.05
C LEU A 180 6.93 7.57 -5.04
N PRO A 181 6.96 7.31 -6.37
CA PRO A 181 7.37 8.32 -7.35
C PRO A 181 6.36 9.48 -7.48
N ASN A 182 6.78 10.61 -8.05
CA ASN A 182 5.91 11.77 -8.28
C ASN A 182 4.70 11.51 -9.20
N ASN A 183 4.71 10.41 -9.95
CA ASN A 183 3.68 10.02 -10.90
C ASN A 183 2.77 8.90 -10.36
N ILE A 184 2.76 8.66 -9.05
CA ILE A 184 1.80 7.74 -8.42
C ILE A 184 0.36 8.16 -8.69
N GLY A 185 -0.51 7.17 -8.81
CA GLY A 185 -1.94 7.40 -8.91
C GLY A 185 -2.57 7.58 -7.53
N GLU A 186 -3.62 8.39 -7.45
CA GLU A 186 -4.55 8.36 -6.33
C GLU A 186 -5.27 7.00 -6.27
N GLY A 187 -5.62 6.56 -5.07
CA GLY A 187 -6.32 5.32 -4.80
C GLY A 187 -5.83 4.62 -3.54
N PHE A 188 -6.26 3.38 -3.38
CA PHE A 188 -5.87 2.52 -2.27
C PHE A 188 -4.65 1.68 -2.66
N TYR A 189 -3.74 1.55 -1.72
CA TYR A 189 -2.53 0.75 -1.82
C TYR A 189 -2.59 -0.26 -0.70
N VAL A 190 -2.64 -1.54 -1.05
CA VAL A 190 -2.65 -2.64 -0.10
C VAL A 190 -1.22 -3.08 0.09
N ILE A 191 -0.76 -3.02 1.34
CA ILE A 191 0.51 -3.58 1.75
C ILE A 191 0.21 -4.99 2.27
N LYS A 192 0.83 -6.01 1.69
CA LYS A 192 0.78 -7.38 2.20
C LYS A 192 2.14 -7.76 2.72
N THR A 193 2.19 -8.26 3.94
CA THR A 193 3.40 -8.82 4.53
C THR A 193 3.17 -10.31 4.72
N HIS A 194 4.02 -11.14 4.11
CA HIS A 194 3.96 -12.59 4.19
C HIS A 194 5.12 -13.08 5.06
N LEU A 195 4.81 -13.90 6.07
CA LEU A 195 5.79 -14.68 6.81
C LEU A 195 5.92 -16.03 6.13
N THR A 196 7.16 -16.41 5.83
CA THR A 196 7.48 -17.72 5.28
C THR A 196 8.23 -18.55 6.30
N ASP A 197 7.96 -19.85 6.29
CA ASP A 197 8.71 -20.86 7.03
C ASP A 197 9.00 -22.04 6.10
N GLY A 198 10.28 -22.20 5.75
CA GLY A 198 10.69 -23.12 4.70
C GLY A 198 10.23 -22.66 3.33
N THR A 199 9.29 -23.38 2.71
CA THR A 199 8.77 -23.11 1.36
C THR A 199 7.29 -22.72 1.35
N ASN A 200 6.71 -22.41 2.52
CA ASN A 200 5.28 -22.17 2.70
C ASN A 200 5.02 -20.81 3.36
N VAL A 201 3.85 -20.22 3.05
CA VAL A 201 3.36 -19.03 3.74
C VAL A 201 2.64 -19.44 5.02
N THR A 202 3.09 -18.93 6.17
CA THR A 202 2.52 -19.26 7.49
C THR A 202 1.59 -18.18 8.03
N SER A 203 1.87 -16.91 7.72
CA SER A 203 1.04 -15.79 8.14
C SER A 203 1.05 -14.67 7.10
N VAL A 204 -0.05 -13.92 7.02
CA VAL A 204 -0.21 -12.77 6.11
C VAL A 204 -0.86 -11.62 6.86
N ASP A 205 -0.13 -10.53 7.04
CA ASP A 205 -0.67 -9.27 7.56
C ASP A 205 -0.95 -8.27 6.42
N LYS A 206 -1.96 -7.41 6.60
CA LYS A 206 -2.40 -6.46 5.57
C LYS A 206 -2.61 -5.08 6.14
N GLN A 207 -1.91 -4.10 5.56
CA GLN A 207 -2.11 -2.68 5.85
C GLN A 207 -2.68 -1.94 4.64
N LEU A 208 -3.38 -0.84 4.91
CA LEU A 208 -4.03 -0.01 3.89
C LEU A 208 -3.43 1.39 3.91
N LEU A 209 -2.81 1.78 2.79
CA LEU A 209 -2.39 3.14 2.51
C LEU A 209 -3.41 3.82 1.59
N VAL A 210 -3.84 5.03 1.95
CA VAL A 210 -4.73 5.87 1.17
C VAL A 210 -3.93 6.97 0.49
N VAL A 211 -3.90 6.97 -0.85
CA VAL A 211 -3.24 8.04 -1.62
C VAL A 211 -4.32 8.94 -2.22
N LYS A 212 -4.34 10.22 -1.84
CA LYS A 212 -5.38 11.17 -2.28
C LYS A 212 -4.75 12.49 -2.73
N LYS A 213 -5.36 13.20 -3.68
CA LYS A 213 -4.91 14.55 -4.04
C LYS A 213 -5.46 15.61 -3.08
N ILE A 214 -4.63 16.60 -2.76
CA ILE A 214 -5.03 17.78 -1.98
C ILE A 214 -4.64 19.08 -2.71
N GLY A 215 -5.34 20.18 -2.45
CA GLY A 215 -5.07 21.49 -3.06
C GLY A 215 -5.25 22.65 -2.08
N LEU A 216 -5.11 23.91 -2.54
CA LEU A 216 -5.41 25.13 -1.74
C LEU A 216 -6.77 25.08 -1.03
N GLY A 217 -7.72 24.29 -1.54
CA GLY A 217 -8.98 23.97 -0.89
C GLY A 217 -8.83 23.19 0.44
N ASN A 218 -7.89 22.24 0.56
CA ASN A 218 -7.69 21.47 1.80
C ASN A 218 -7.24 22.37 2.95
N PHE A 219 -6.48 23.41 2.63
CA PHE A 219 -6.05 24.43 3.60
C PHE A 219 -7.21 25.30 4.09
N LEU A 220 -8.03 25.85 3.17
CA LEU A 220 -9.21 26.62 3.57
C LEU A 220 -10.21 25.76 4.36
N PHE A 221 -10.34 24.49 3.96
CA PHE A 221 -11.20 23.50 4.60
C PHE A 221 -10.74 23.17 6.04
N GLU A 222 -9.45 22.87 6.24
CA GLU A 222 -8.94 22.64 7.59
C GLU A 222 -9.08 23.89 8.47
N MET A 223 -8.87 25.09 7.91
CA MET A 223 -9.06 26.34 8.65
C MET A 223 -10.52 26.59 9.07
N ALA A 224 -11.48 26.38 8.17
CA ALA A 224 -12.89 26.58 8.47
C ALA A 224 -13.39 25.64 9.57
N HIS A 225 -12.83 24.44 9.67
CA HIS A 225 -13.33 23.39 10.55
C HIS A 225 -12.53 23.21 11.85
N LYS A 226 -11.19 23.25 11.79
CA LYS A 226 -10.35 23.15 13.00
C LYS A 226 -10.22 24.50 13.70
N THR A 227 -10.45 25.61 13.01
CA THR A 227 -10.33 26.99 13.54
C THR A 227 -11.38 27.97 12.97
N PRO A 228 -12.68 27.77 13.21
CA PRO A 228 -13.75 28.47 12.49
C PRO A 228 -13.73 30.00 12.66
N LEU A 229 -13.38 30.47 13.84
CA LEU A 229 -13.30 31.90 14.15
C LEU A 229 -12.30 32.64 13.25
N ILE A 230 -11.14 32.02 13.03
CA ILE A 230 -10.05 32.59 12.25
C ILE A 230 -10.44 32.61 10.76
N TYR A 231 -11.08 31.54 10.28
CA TYR A 231 -11.59 31.50 8.92
C TYR A 231 -12.66 32.58 8.66
N GLY A 232 -13.53 32.84 9.63
CA GLY A 232 -14.53 33.90 9.55
C GLY A 232 -13.92 35.29 9.44
N ILE A 233 -12.98 35.64 10.33
CA ILE A 233 -12.29 36.94 10.29
C ILE A 233 -11.52 37.09 8.97
N PHE A 234 -10.80 36.05 8.55
CA PHE A 234 -10.05 36.04 7.30
C PHE A 234 -10.96 36.30 6.09
N SER A 235 -12.13 35.65 6.06
CA SER A 235 -13.11 35.81 4.99
C SER A 235 -13.67 37.23 4.92
N ILE A 236 -13.96 37.85 6.06
CA ILE A 236 -14.46 39.23 6.13
C ILE A 236 -13.41 40.20 5.59
N LEU A 237 -12.15 40.04 5.99
CA LEU A 237 -11.06 40.88 5.52
C LEU A 237 -10.87 40.78 4.00
N VAL A 238 -10.90 39.55 3.45
CA VAL A 238 -10.83 39.31 2.00
C VAL A 238 -12.00 39.96 1.27
N ALA A 239 -13.21 39.90 1.83
CA ALA A 239 -14.41 40.49 1.23
C ALA A 239 -14.37 42.03 1.22
N LEU A 240 -13.95 42.65 2.33
CA LEU A 240 -13.78 44.10 2.41
C LEU A 240 -12.73 44.59 1.41
N PHE A 241 -11.62 43.87 1.31
CA PHE A 241 -10.56 44.20 0.37
C PHE A 241 -11.04 44.09 -1.09
N ALA A 242 -11.73 43.00 -1.42
CA ALA A 242 -12.27 42.80 -2.77
C ALA A 242 -13.30 43.87 -3.15
N GLY A 243 -14.20 44.24 -2.22
CA GLY A 243 -15.20 45.28 -2.43
C GLY A 243 -14.58 46.66 -2.65
N TRP A 244 -13.57 47.01 -1.85
CA TRP A 244 -12.80 48.23 -2.03
C TRP A 244 -12.05 48.25 -3.38
N ALA A 245 -11.35 47.16 -3.73
CA ALA A 245 -10.60 47.06 -4.97
C ALA A 245 -11.50 47.15 -6.21
N ALA A 246 -12.68 46.52 -6.17
CA ALA A 246 -13.65 46.61 -7.25
C ALA A 246 -14.19 48.03 -7.41
N SER A 247 -14.57 48.67 -6.30
CA SER A 247 -15.07 50.05 -6.31
C SER A 247 -14.04 51.01 -6.90
N GLU A 248 -12.77 50.88 -6.51
CA GLU A 248 -11.69 51.69 -7.04
C GLU A 248 -11.45 51.46 -8.53
N THR A 249 -11.52 50.20 -8.98
CA THR A 249 -11.36 49.86 -10.39
C THR A 249 -12.49 50.44 -11.25
N PHE A 250 -13.74 50.33 -10.81
CA PHE A 250 -14.88 50.91 -11.54
C PHE A 250 -14.87 52.44 -11.54
N ARG A 251 -14.41 53.06 -10.45
CA ARG A 251 -14.23 54.52 -10.39
C ARG A 251 -13.25 55.01 -11.46
N ARG A 252 -12.18 54.24 -11.72
CA ARG A 252 -11.18 54.54 -12.75
C ARG A 252 -11.62 54.23 -14.18
N LEU A 253 -12.65 53.42 -14.37
CA LEU A 253 -13.16 53.05 -15.70
C LEU A 253 -14.35 53.91 -16.15
N ARG A 254 -15.04 54.59 -15.22
CA ARG A 254 -16.16 55.51 -15.51
C ARG A 254 -15.80 57.00 -15.46
N GLY A 255 -14.60 57.35 -14.99
CA GLY A 255 -14.00 58.68 -15.13
C GLY A 255 -13.01 58.69 -16.27
#